data_AF-A0A543GJD4-F1
#
_entry.id   AF-A0A543GJD4-F1
#
_cell.length_a   1.000
_cell.length_b   1.000
_cell.length_c   1.000
_cell.angle_alpha   90.00
_cell.angle_beta   90.00
_cell.angle_gamma   90.00
#
_symmetry.space_group_name_H-M   'P 1'
#
loop_
_entity.id
_entity.type
_entity.pdbx_description
1 polymer ?
#
loop_
_entity_poly.entity_id
_entity_poly.type
_entity_poly.pdbx_seq_one_letter_code
_entity_poly.pdbx_strand_id
1 'polypeptide(L)'
;MSIYHKASAESVDSIFTDGLRCSRRGPGHDEPRVRRTNDVLDDLRPDHLRLQGLDRNACTYCYLVVDGLVFDVESGRLVPERDWLTRVGGASGAVALRLAVDPAVGYVSDLEVYDELAARIDDASDRTVHKLAQRYWERVVALPDLCRHYRRSHHALVRRAEAPAGLPSRLERVEVLLTADVPPDRIAPAS
;
A
#
# COMPACT_ATOMS: atom_id res chain seq x y z
N MET A 1 -1.05 13.23 -7.07
CA MET A 1 -2.23 12.41 -6.65
C MET A 1 -2.43 12.57 -5.15
N SER A 2 -3.64 12.39 -4.62
CA SER A 2 -3.88 12.34 -3.17
C SER A 2 -4.06 10.90 -2.69
N ILE A 3 -3.40 10.57 -1.59
CA ILE A 3 -3.57 9.32 -0.84
C ILE A 3 -3.59 9.64 0.66
N TYR A 4 -3.98 8.67 1.49
CA TYR A 4 -3.99 8.84 2.94
C TYR A 4 -2.92 8.01 3.63
N HIS A 5 -2.39 8.53 4.73
CA HIS A 5 -1.55 7.80 5.66
C HIS A 5 -2.12 7.91 7.07
N LYS A 6 -2.10 6.81 7.81
CA LYS A 6 -2.53 6.75 9.21
C LYS A 6 -1.28 6.88 10.09
N ALA A 7 -1.15 8.02 10.77
CA ALA A 7 -0.06 8.31 11.70
C ALA A 7 -0.53 8.17 13.16
N SER A 8 0.40 7.94 14.09
CA SER A 8 0.10 8.10 15.52
C SER A 8 0.05 9.59 15.86
N ALA A 9 -0.78 9.98 16.82
CA ALA A 9 -0.86 11.37 17.28
C ALA A 9 0.51 11.91 17.73
N GLU A 10 1.36 11.05 18.31
CA GLU A 10 2.70 11.39 18.79
C GLU A 10 3.69 11.70 17.67
N SER A 11 3.49 11.19 16.44
CA SER A 11 4.40 11.44 15.31
C SER A 11 3.96 12.59 14.42
N VAL A 12 2.78 13.17 14.66
CA VAL A 12 2.22 14.22 13.78
C VAL A 12 3.12 15.45 13.72
N ASP A 13 3.62 15.93 14.86
CA ASP A 13 4.46 17.13 14.92
C ASP A 13 5.78 16.95 14.16
N SER A 14 6.42 15.78 14.29
CA SER A 14 7.65 15.49 13.55
C SER A 14 7.37 15.31 12.06
N ILE A 15 6.25 14.69 11.67
CA ILE A 15 5.88 14.57 10.25
C ILE A 15 5.65 15.94 9.62
N PHE A 16 4.99 16.88 10.31
CA PHE A 16 4.78 18.23 9.79
C PHE A 16 6.06 19.09 9.79
N THR A 17 7.04 18.75 10.62
CA THR A 17 8.32 19.48 10.69
C THR A 17 9.34 18.93 9.68
N ASP A 18 9.51 17.60 9.68
CA ASP A 18 10.63 16.91 9.01
C ASP A 18 10.20 16.19 7.73
N GLY A 19 8.90 16.05 7.50
CA GLY A 19 8.30 15.27 6.44
C GLY A 19 8.04 13.82 6.85
N LEU A 20 7.27 13.11 6.02
CA LEU A 20 7.05 11.68 6.20
C LEU A 20 8.21 10.92 5.56
N ARG A 21 9.04 10.32 6.40
CA ARG A 21 10.16 9.51 5.94
C ARG A 21 9.68 8.12 5.52
N CYS A 22 10.23 7.60 4.43
CA CYS A 22 10.24 6.17 4.16
C CYS A 22 11.20 5.49 5.15
N SER A 23 10.81 5.46 6.42
CA SER A 23 11.53 4.74 7.44
C SER A 23 11.02 3.31 7.50
N ARG A 24 11.95 2.39 7.77
CA ARG A 24 11.60 0.99 8.02
C ARG A 24 10.61 0.92 9.17
N ARG A 25 9.46 0.28 8.92
CA ARG A 25 8.41 -0.13 9.87
C ARG A 25 7.30 0.89 10.13
N GLY A 26 6.13 0.63 9.56
CA GLY A 26 4.85 1.17 10.04
C GLY A 26 4.31 0.42 11.28
N PRO A 27 3.17 0.86 11.83
CA PRO A 27 2.48 0.14 12.91
C PRO A 27 2.15 -1.31 12.50
N GLY A 28 2.47 -2.29 13.36
CA GLY A 28 2.23 -3.71 13.07
C GLY A 28 3.40 -4.46 12.39
N HIS A 29 4.44 -3.76 11.94
CA HIS A 29 5.65 -4.41 11.38
C HIS A 29 6.45 -5.23 12.40
N ASP A 30 6.22 -5.01 13.69
CA ASP A 30 6.88 -5.80 14.74
C ASP A 30 6.23 -7.18 14.94
N GLU A 31 5.07 -7.44 14.31
CA GLU A 31 4.47 -8.77 14.30
C GLU A 31 5.41 -9.75 13.56
N PRO A 32 5.87 -10.84 14.22
CA PRO A 32 6.87 -11.74 13.63
C PRO A 32 6.45 -12.31 12.27
N ARG A 33 5.16 -12.58 12.07
CA ARG A 33 4.62 -13.10 10.81
C ARG A 33 4.66 -12.06 9.69
N VAL A 34 4.30 -10.81 9.97
CA VAL A 34 4.36 -9.70 9.01
C VAL A 34 5.81 -9.48 8.57
N ARG A 35 6.74 -9.42 9.53
CA ARG A 35 8.17 -9.29 9.25
C ARG A 35 8.68 -10.42 8.36
N ARG A 36 8.43 -11.68 8.75
CA ARG A 36 8.85 -12.86 7.96
C ARG A 36 8.27 -12.84 6.55
N THR A 37 7.02 -12.43 6.39
CA THR A 37 6.37 -12.32 5.07
C THR A 37 7.05 -11.26 4.21
N ASN A 38 7.31 -10.08 4.77
CA ASN A 38 8.01 -9.00 4.05
C ASN A 38 9.45 -9.39 3.69
N ASP A 39 10.18 -10.04 4.59
CA ASP A 39 11.55 -10.52 4.33
C ASP A 39 11.58 -11.48 3.14
N VAL A 40 10.68 -12.47 3.12
CA VAL A 40 10.57 -13.41 1.98
C VAL A 40 10.19 -12.70 0.69
N LEU A 41 9.27 -11.73 0.74
CA LEU A 41 8.89 -10.96 -0.43
C LEU A 41 10.08 -10.15 -0.96
N ASP A 42 10.82 -9.46 -0.11
CA ASP A 42 11.97 -8.65 -0.50
C ASP A 42 13.15 -9.50 -1.02
N ASP A 43 13.40 -10.67 -0.43
CA ASP A 43 14.41 -11.62 -0.90
C ASP A 43 14.08 -12.15 -2.31
N LEU A 44 12.81 -12.41 -2.58
CA LEU A 44 12.32 -12.93 -3.86
C LEU A 44 11.84 -11.84 -4.82
N ARG A 45 12.16 -10.58 -4.53
CA ARG A 45 11.79 -9.43 -5.35
C ARG A 45 12.45 -9.48 -6.73
N PRO A 46 11.69 -9.28 -7.82
CA PRO A 46 12.25 -9.16 -9.16
C PRO A 46 13.27 -8.02 -9.28
N ASP A 47 14.34 -8.24 -10.05
CA ASP A 47 15.45 -7.27 -10.19
C ASP A 47 14.98 -5.89 -10.67
N HIS A 48 14.02 -5.83 -11.59
CA HIS A 48 13.52 -4.56 -12.10
C HIS A 48 12.82 -3.73 -11.01
N LEU A 49 12.08 -4.36 -10.08
CA LEU A 49 11.47 -3.65 -8.93
C LEU A 49 12.52 -3.24 -7.91
N ARG A 50 13.54 -4.08 -7.69
CA ARG A 50 14.69 -3.74 -6.84
C ARG A 50 15.45 -2.52 -7.36
N LEU A 51 15.71 -2.45 -8.66
CA LEU A 51 16.38 -1.31 -9.30
C LEU A 51 15.56 -0.02 -9.22
N GLN A 52 14.24 -0.13 -9.10
CA GLN A 52 13.35 1.02 -8.89
C GLN A 52 13.21 1.41 -7.41
N GLY A 53 13.91 0.73 -6.50
CA GLY A 53 13.92 1.06 -5.08
C GLY A 53 12.67 0.60 -4.31
N LEU A 54 11.81 -0.23 -4.91
CA LEU A 54 10.68 -0.81 -4.19
C LEU A 54 11.19 -1.79 -3.13
N ASP A 55 10.85 -1.54 -1.87
CA ASP A 55 11.26 -2.36 -0.74
C ASP A 55 10.18 -2.35 0.34
N ARG A 56 9.56 -3.51 0.64
CA ARG A 56 8.45 -3.55 1.62
C ARG A 56 8.94 -3.25 3.03
N ASN A 57 10.18 -3.60 3.33
CA ASN A 57 10.80 -3.25 4.60
C ASN A 57 11.20 -1.77 4.70
N ALA A 58 11.21 -1.01 3.60
CA ALA A 58 11.60 0.40 3.56
C ALA A 58 10.65 1.31 2.74
N CYS A 59 9.35 0.99 2.71
CA CYS A 59 8.32 1.82 2.09
C CYS A 59 7.34 2.40 3.12
N THR A 60 6.65 3.48 2.74
CA THR A 60 5.52 4.00 3.50
C THR A 60 4.23 3.41 2.96
N TYR A 61 3.44 2.80 3.85
CA TYR A 61 2.14 2.24 3.52
C TYR A 61 1.05 3.31 3.58
N CYS A 62 0.23 3.36 2.54
CA CYS A 62 -0.80 4.36 2.35
C CYS A 62 -2.10 3.74 1.83
N TYR A 63 -3.18 4.48 2.05
CA TYR A 63 -4.54 4.13 1.63
C TYR A 63 -4.87 4.87 0.34
N LEU A 64 -5.33 4.10 -0.66
CA LEU A 64 -5.72 4.63 -1.96
C LEU A 64 -7.10 5.28 -1.89
N VAL A 65 -7.23 6.47 -2.48
CA VAL A 65 -8.52 7.16 -2.69
C VAL A 65 -8.92 7.06 -4.16
N VAL A 66 -10.13 6.57 -4.44
CA VAL A 66 -10.70 6.51 -5.80
C VAL A 66 -12.16 6.90 -5.75
N ASP A 67 -12.54 7.95 -6.49
CA ASP A 67 -13.91 8.47 -6.56
C ASP A 67 -14.54 8.79 -5.18
N GLY A 68 -13.76 9.35 -4.25
CA GLY A 68 -14.22 9.66 -2.88
C GLY A 68 -14.42 8.44 -1.98
N LEU A 69 -13.88 7.28 -2.39
CA LEU A 69 -13.85 6.06 -1.59
C LEU A 69 -12.41 5.71 -1.23
N VAL A 70 -12.23 5.19 -0.02
CA VAL A 70 -10.95 4.67 0.48
C VAL A 70 -10.97 3.16 0.45
N PHE A 71 -9.90 2.52 -0.05
CA PHE A 71 -9.67 1.09 0.17
C PHE A 71 -9.22 0.89 1.61
N ASP A 72 -10.15 0.52 2.48
CA ASP A 72 -9.87 0.27 3.89
C ASP A 72 -9.28 -1.14 4.05
N VAL A 73 -7.97 -1.19 4.27
CA VAL A 73 -7.22 -2.45 4.41
C VAL A 73 -7.71 -3.30 5.59
N GLU A 74 -8.23 -2.67 6.65
CA GLU A 74 -8.70 -3.36 7.86
C GLU A 74 -10.02 -4.10 7.59
N SER A 75 -10.96 -3.46 6.89
CA SER A 75 -12.25 -4.07 6.56
C SER A 75 -12.25 -4.85 5.25
N GLY A 76 -11.23 -4.65 4.41
CA GLY A 76 -11.15 -5.17 3.05
C GLY A 76 -12.21 -4.61 2.10
N ARG A 77 -12.77 -3.43 2.42
CA ARG A 77 -13.89 -2.83 1.67
C ARG A 77 -13.54 -1.44 1.18
N LEU A 78 -14.17 -1.04 0.08
CA LEU A 78 -14.30 0.36 -0.27
C LEU A 78 -15.31 1.02 0.66
N VAL A 79 -14.87 2.10 1.31
CA VAL A 79 -15.68 2.87 2.26
C VAL A 79 -15.70 4.34 1.83
N PRO A 80 -16.80 5.09 2.10
CA PRO A 80 -16.79 6.52 1.91
C PRO A 80 -15.63 7.17 2.67
N GLU A 81 -14.92 8.07 2.01
CA GLU A 81 -13.76 8.78 2.58
C GLU A 81 -14.10 9.43 3.92
N ARG A 82 -15.25 10.10 4.02
CA ARG A 82 -15.75 10.70 5.27
C ARG A 82 -15.90 9.67 6.40
N ASP A 83 -16.41 8.48 6.10
CA ASP A 83 -16.63 7.44 7.10
C ASP A 83 -15.30 6.83 7.56
N TRP A 84 -14.34 6.70 6.64
CA TRP A 84 -12.98 6.30 6.97
C TRP A 84 -12.30 7.34 7.88
N LEU A 85 -12.36 8.62 7.52
CA LEU A 85 -11.78 9.71 8.32
C LEU A 85 -12.40 9.79 9.71
N THR A 86 -13.72 9.64 9.82
CA THR A 86 -14.42 9.63 11.11
C THR A 86 -13.94 8.46 11.99
N ARG A 87 -13.74 7.27 11.40
CA ARG A 87 -13.23 6.10 12.14
C ARG A 87 -11.78 6.28 12.57
N VAL A 88 -10.91 6.79 11.69
CA VAL A 88 -9.51 7.05 12.04
C VAL A 88 -9.38 8.10 13.13
N GLY A 89 -10.11 9.22 13.01
CA GLY A 89 -10.10 10.29 14.01
C GLY A 89 -10.80 9.91 15.33
N GLY A 90 -11.72 8.95 15.30
CA GLY A 90 -12.36 8.39 16.49
C GLY A 90 -11.56 7.28 17.17
N ALA A 91 -10.56 6.69 16.50
CA ALA A 91 -9.68 5.70 17.10
C ALA A 91 -8.64 6.39 17.98
N SER A 92 -8.64 6.06 19.27
CA SER A 92 -7.74 6.67 20.27
C SER A 92 -6.27 6.62 19.80
N GLY A 93 -5.73 7.77 19.40
CA GLY A 93 -4.31 7.95 19.10
C GLY A 93 -3.90 7.87 17.63
N ALA A 94 -4.82 7.78 16.67
CA ALA A 94 -4.51 7.84 15.24
C ALA A 94 -4.97 9.16 14.59
N VAL A 95 -4.19 9.65 13.63
CA VAL A 95 -4.50 10.84 12.82
C VAL A 95 -4.38 10.46 11.34
N ALA A 96 -5.38 10.85 10.55
CA ALA A 96 -5.33 10.71 9.10
C ALA A 96 -4.61 11.91 8.49
N LEU A 97 -3.58 11.63 7.69
CA LEU A 97 -2.81 12.62 6.94
C LEU A 97 -3.09 12.46 5.45
N ARG A 98 -3.44 13.56 4.79
CA ARG A 98 -3.56 13.62 3.33
C ARG A 98 -2.19 13.92 2.74
N LEU A 99 -1.74 13.07 1.81
CA LEU A 99 -0.45 13.21 1.14
C LEU A 99 -0.65 13.57 -0.33
N ALA A 100 0.04 14.61 -0.80
CA ALA A 100 0.14 14.95 -2.21
C ALA A 100 1.41 14.32 -2.80
N VAL A 101 1.27 13.18 -3.47
CA VAL A 101 2.41 12.39 -3.96
C VAL A 101 2.55 12.44 -5.49
N ASP A 102 3.80 12.31 -5.95
CA ASP A 102 4.11 11.97 -7.34
C ASP A 102 3.78 10.48 -7.57
N PRO A 103 2.90 10.14 -8.55
CA PRO A 103 2.65 8.75 -8.88
C PRO A 103 3.92 7.95 -9.22
N ALA A 104 4.98 8.56 -9.73
CA ALA A 104 6.19 7.86 -10.14
C ALA A 104 6.95 7.16 -9.00
N VAL A 105 6.69 7.53 -7.74
CA VAL A 105 7.33 6.95 -6.54
C VAL A 105 6.41 5.98 -5.78
N GLY A 106 5.33 5.54 -6.41
CA GLY A 106 4.31 4.71 -5.79
C GLY A 106 4.09 3.39 -6.51
N TYR A 107 3.78 2.37 -5.73
CA TYR A 107 3.29 1.07 -6.20
C TYR A 107 2.00 0.72 -5.48
N VAL A 108 1.23 -0.18 -6.07
CA VAL A 108 -0.02 -0.68 -5.52
C VAL A 108 0.10 -2.18 -5.42
N SER A 109 0.00 -2.72 -4.22
CA SER A 109 -0.02 -4.16 -4.00
C SER A 109 -1.41 -4.66 -3.66
N ASP A 110 -1.67 -5.89 -4.07
CA ASP A 110 -2.90 -6.59 -3.76
C ASP A 110 -2.73 -7.39 -2.46
N LEU A 111 -3.47 -6.97 -1.44
CA LEU A 111 -3.43 -7.57 -0.13
C LEU A 111 -4.02 -8.98 -0.10
N GLU A 112 -4.84 -9.40 -1.06
CA GLU A 112 -5.35 -10.79 -1.08
C GLU A 112 -4.23 -11.80 -1.29
N VAL A 113 -3.32 -11.53 -2.22
CA VAL A 113 -2.16 -12.39 -2.46
C VAL A 113 -1.09 -12.25 -1.39
N TYR A 114 -1.00 -11.09 -0.74
CA TYR A 114 -0.18 -10.92 0.46
C TYR A 114 -0.69 -11.82 1.60
N ASP A 115 -1.98 -11.78 1.91
CA ASP A 115 -2.57 -12.58 2.99
C ASP A 115 -2.49 -14.08 2.69
N GLU A 116 -2.64 -14.49 1.43
CA GLU A 116 -2.47 -15.89 1.04
C GLU A 116 -1.04 -16.40 1.33
N LEU A 117 -0.03 -15.57 1.06
CA LEU A 117 1.35 -15.87 1.43
C LEU A 117 1.52 -15.89 2.95
N ALA A 118 1.08 -14.83 3.65
CA ALA A 118 1.22 -14.68 5.09
C ALA A 118 0.56 -15.84 5.87
N ALA A 119 -0.60 -16.32 5.40
CA ALA A 119 -1.31 -17.44 6.02
C ALA A 119 -0.60 -18.80 5.86
N ARG A 120 0.35 -18.90 4.95
CA ARG A 120 1.06 -20.16 4.61
C ARG A 120 2.56 -20.11 4.89
N ILE A 121 3.08 -18.97 5.33
CA ILE A 121 4.53 -18.70 5.43
C ILE A 121 5.26 -19.64 6.40
N ASP A 122 4.56 -20.16 7.40
CA ASP A 122 5.13 -21.02 8.44
C ASP A 122 5.06 -22.52 8.09
N ASP A 123 4.05 -22.94 7.31
CA ASP A 123 3.71 -24.36 7.11
C ASP A 123 3.95 -24.86 5.68
N ALA A 124 4.05 -23.95 4.70
CA ALA A 124 4.23 -24.33 3.31
C ALA A 124 5.70 -24.64 2.97
N SER A 125 5.90 -25.57 2.03
CA SER A 125 7.24 -25.82 1.47
C SER A 125 7.83 -24.57 0.81
N ASP A 126 9.16 -24.46 0.76
CA ASP A 126 9.88 -23.36 0.09
C ASP A 126 9.41 -23.15 -1.36
N ARG A 127 9.13 -24.24 -2.08
CA ARG A 127 8.60 -24.17 -3.46
C ARG A 127 7.25 -23.47 -3.52
N THR A 128 6.37 -23.72 -2.54
CA THR A 128 5.05 -23.07 -2.46
C THR A 128 5.21 -21.60 -2.08
N VAL A 129 6.05 -21.30 -1.09
CA VAL A 129 6.36 -19.94 -0.66
C VAL A 129 6.90 -19.12 -1.84
N HIS A 130 7.85 -19.67 -2.61
CA HIS A 130 8.42 -19.01 -3.79
C HIS A 130 7.36 -18.69 -4.85
N LYS A 131 6.47 -19.64 -5.14
CA LYS A 131 5.37 -19.42 -6.11
C LYS A 131 4.39 -18.34 -5.64
N LEU A 132 4.07 -18.30 -4.34
CA LEU A 132 3.17 -17.30 -3.78
C LEU A 132 3.83 -15.91 -3.79
N ALA A 133 5.12 -15.81 -3.46
CA ALA A 133 5.88 -14.57 -3.56
C ALA A 133 5.98 -14.06 -5.01
N GLN A 134 6.25 -14.95 -5.97
CA GLN A 134 6.23 -14.58 -7.39
C GLN A 134 4.86 -14.04 -7.81
N ARG A 135 3.78 -14.74 -7.44
CA ARG A 135 2.40 -14.30 -7.73
C ARG A 135 2.07 -12.96 -7.09
N TYR A 136 2.59 -12.68 -5.89
CA TYR A 136 2.45 -11.38 -5.25
C TYR A 136 3.09 -10.28 -6.11
N TRP A 137 4.35 -10.47 -6.53
CA TRP A 137 5.06 -9.47 -7.32
C TRP A 137 4.48 -9.26 -8.72
N GLU A 138 3.96 -10.32 -9.36
CA GLU A 138 3.21 -10.22 -10.63
C GLU A 138 1.92 -9.40 -10.52
N ARG A 139 1.42 -9.17 -9.28
CA ARG A 139 0.23 -8.36 -9.01
C ARG A 139 0.53 -6.96 -8.51
N VAL A 140 1.79 -6.63 -8.29
CA VAL A 140 2.20 -5.26 -7.96
C VAL A 140 2.12 -4.41 -9.23
N VAL A 141 1.44 -3.27 -9.12
CA VAL A 141 1.23 -2.33 -10.23
C VAL A 141 1.88 -1.00 -9.87
N ALA A 142 2.67 -0.44 -10.77
CA ALA A 142 3.19 0.92 -10.57
C ALA A 142 2.01 1.91 -10.52
N LEU A 143 2.03 2.86 -9.59
CA LEU A 143 0.93 3.81 -9.40
C LEU A 143 0.60 4.63 -10.66
N PRO A 144 1.54 5.02 -11.55
CA PRO A 144 1.20 5.67 -12.81
C PRO A 144 0.38 4.76 -13.73
N ASP A 145 0.70 3.47 -13.79
CA ASP A 145 -0.05 2.48 -14.56
C ASP A 145 -1.43 2.28 -13.96
N LEU A 146 -1.56 2.26 -12.63
CA LEU A 146 -2.85 2.21 -11.98
C LEU A 146 -3.74 3.39 -12.42
N CYS A 147 -3.22 4.62 -12.30
CA CYS A 147 -3.94 5.84 -12.67
C CYS A 147 -4.37 5.85 -14.14
N ARG A 148 -3.52 5.32 -15.04
CA ARG A 148 -3.76 5.34 -16.48
C ARG A 148 -4.68 4.22 -16.94
N HIS A 149 -4.52 3.02 -16.39
CA HIS A 149 -5.02 1.78 -16.97
C HIS A 149 -6.12 1.11 -16.17
N TYR A 150 -6.49 1.64 -15.01
CA TYR A 150 -7.56 1.08 -14.20
C TYR A 150 -8.76 2.02 -14.13
N ARG A 151 -9.90 1.43 -13.79
CA ARG A 151 -11.11 2.13 -13.39
C ARG A 151 -11.73 1.37 -12.23
N ARG A 152 -12.44 2.08 -11.37
CA ARG A 152 -13.24 1.43 -10.35
C ARG A 152 -14.44 0.71 -10.99
N SER A 153 -14.72 -0.50 -10.53
CA SER A 153 -15.92 -1.26 -10.86
C SER A 153 -16.40 -1.97 -9.59
N HIS A 154 -17.51 -1.48 -9.03
CA HIS A 154 -18.02 -1.91 -7.72
C HIS A 154 -16.96 -1.78 -6.62
N HIS A 155 -16.53 -2.90 -6.05
CA HIS A 155 -15.58 -3.00 -4.95
C HIS A 155 -14.12 -3.22 -5.40
N ALA A 156 -13.83 -3.19 -6.71
CA ALA A 156 -12.51 -3.50 -7.24
C ALA A 156 -12.02 -2.45 -8.24
N LEU A 157 -10.72 -2.47 -8.50
CA LEU A 157 -10.08 -1.80 -9.63
C LEU A 157 -9.96 -2.80 -10.76
N VAL A 158 -10.57 -2.48 -11.91
CA VAL A 158 -10.56 -3.34 -13.09
C VAL A 158 -9.72 -2.69 -14.17
N ARG A 159 -8.83 -3.48 -14.75
CA ARG A 159 -7.99 -3.08 -15.87
C ARG A 159 -8.87 -2.71 -17.07
N ARG A 160 -8.57 -1.58 -17.70
CA ARG A 160 -9.23 -1.15 -18.94
C ARG A 160 -8.83 -2.07 -20.10
N ALA A 161 -9.65 -2.13 -21.15
CA ALA A 161 -9.45 -3.06 -22.26
C ALA A 161 -8.17 -2.76 -23.06
N GLU A 162 -7.81 -1.48 -23.16
CA GLU A 162 -6.64 -0.94 -23.88
C GLU A 162 -5.32 -1.04 -23.09
N ALA A 163 -5.37 -1.51 -21.85
CA ALA A 163 -4.18 -1.62 -21.01
C ALA A 163 -3.25 -2.75 -21.45
N PRO A 164 -1.93 -2.66 -21.17
CA PRO A 164 -1.00 -3.75 -21.40
C PRO A 164 -1.48 -5.09 -20.81
N ALA A 165 -1.35 -6.17 -21.59
CA ALA A 165 -1.83 -7.50 -21.20
C ALA A 165 -1.15 -8.07 -19.94
N GLY A 166 0.07 -7.60 -19.63
CA GLY A 166 0.83 -8.01 -18.46
C GLY A 166 0.33 -7.42 -17.13
N LEU A 167 -0.53 -6.39 -17.15
CA LEU A 167 -1.11 -5.83 -15.92
C LEU A 167 -2.22 -6.75 -15.36
N PRO A 168 -2.36 -6.90 -14.04
CA PRO A 168 -3.45 -7.67 -13.43
C PRO A 168 -4.83 -7.21 -13.93
N SER A 169 -5.70 -8.13 -14.32
CA SER A 169 -7.04 -7.77 -14.81
C SER A 169 -7.91 -7.08 -13.75
N ARG A 170 -7.64 -7.36 -12.47
CA ARG A 170 -8.47 -6.93 -11.34
C ARG A 170 -7.66 -6.89 -10.04
N LEU A 171 -7.91 -5.89 -9.21
CA LEU A 171 -7.37 -5.73 -7.85
C LEU A 171 -8.53 -5.43 -6.89
N GLU A 172 -8.68 -6.18 -5.80
CA GLU A 172 -9.86 -6.09 -4.91
C GLU A 172 -9.55 -5.39 -3.59
N ARG A 173 -8.40 -5.67 -2.98
CA ARG A 173 -7.97 -5.04 -1.73
C ARG A 173 -6.57 -4.50 -1.89
N VAL A 174 -6.45 -3.18 -2.05
CA VAL A 174 -5.18 -2.55 -2.41
C VAL A 174 -4.60 -1.70 -1.29
N GLU A 175 -3.28 -1.72 -1.18
CA GLU A 175 -2.48 -0.77 -0.42
C GLU A 175 -1.49 -0.06 -1.35
N VAL A 176 -1.14 1.19 -1.03
CA VAL A 176 -0.11 1.94 -1.75
C VAL A 176 1.20 1.83 -0.98
N LEU A 177 2.27 1.50 -1.70
CA LEU A 177 3.65 1.44 -1.23
C LEU A 177 4.39 2.65 -1.81
N LEU A 178 4.69 3.65 -1.00
CA LEU A 178 5.53 4.78 -1.39
C LEU A 178 7.00 4.46 -1.14
N THR A 179 7.84 4.73 -2.12
CA THR A 179 9.28 4.45 -2.07
C THR A 179 10.14 5.70 -1.90
N ALA A 180 9.52 6.86 -1.65
CA ALA A 180 10.20 8.12 -1.43
C ALA A 180 9.54 8.92 -0.31
N ASP A 181 10.37 9.68 0.42
CA ASP A 181 9.95 10.60 1.45
C ASP A 181 8.92 11.61 0.90
N VAL A 182 7.96 12.00 1.75
CA VAL A 182 7.00 13.06 1.43
C VAL A 182 7.40 14.32 2.20
N PRO A 183 7.73 15.43 1.52
CA PRO A 183 8.16 16.65 2.20
C PRO A 183 6.98 17.33 2.91
N PRO A 184 7.23 18.13 3.97
CA PRO A 184 6.19 18.77 4.78
C PRO A 184 5.12 19.54 4.01
N ASP A 185 5.50 20.26 2.94
CA ASP A 185 4.60 21.07 2.11
C ASP A 185 3.60 20.24 1.30
N ARG A 186 3.75 18.91 1.31
CA ARG A 186 2.89 17.94 0.65
C ARG A 186 2.00 17.16 1.62
N ILE A 187 2.01 17.53 2.89
CA ILE A 187 1.28 16.85 3.96
C ILE A 187 0.25 17.82 4.55
N ALA A 188 -0.99 17.37 4.69
CA ALA A 188 -2.04 18.12 5.34
C ALA A 188 -2.83 17.21 6.30
N PRO A 189 -3.42 17.75 7.38
CA PRO A 189 -4.44 17.04 8.13
C PRO A 189 -5.59 16.65 7.19
N ALA A 190 -6.11 15.44 7.33
CA ALA A 190 -7.33 15.07 6.63
C ALA A 190 -8.53 15.59 7.43
N SER A 191 -9.30 16.49 6.82
CA SER A 191 -10.49 17.15 7.39
C SER A 191 -11.78 16.58 6.83
#